data_AF-A0AAV8U3I5-F1
#
_entry.id   AF-A0AAV8U3I5-F1
#
_cell.length_a   1.000
_cell.length_b   1.000
_cell.length_c   1.000
_cell.angle_alpha   90.00
_cell.angle_beta   90.00
_cell.angle_gamma   90.00
#
_symmetry.space_group_name_H-M   'P 1'
#
loop_
_entity.id
_entity.type
_entity.pdbx_description
1 polymer ?
#
loop_
_entity_poly.entity_id
_entity_poly.type
_entity_poly.pdbx_seq_one_letter_code
_entity_poly.pdbx_strand_id
1 'polypeptide(L)'
;MSSGDNGPLPAVEALQIHGQAVPGQEIQACGYTINGTTSCQFAWLRISEDGSTNYITGANQPNYKVTQDDVNRYLAFEVVPIDSRGRQGEVTRTFANNGKMISND
;
A
#
# COMPACT_ATOMS: atom_id res chain seq x y z
N MET A 1 -0.10 36.64 -14.98
CA MET A 1 -1.03 35.50 -15.18
C MET A 1 -0.33 34.25 -14.70
N SER A 2 -1.02 33.52 -13.83
CA SER A 2 -0.78 32.17 -13.30
C SER A 2 0.64 31.83 -12.84
N SER A 3 0.87 32.00 -11.53
CA SER A 3 1.87 31.23 -10.80
C SER A 3 1.68 29.77 -11.17
N GLY A 4 2.62 29.23 -11.95
CA GLY A 4 2.69 27.82 -12.26
C GLY A 4 2.54 27.04 -10.97
N ASP A 5 1.74 25.99 -11.05
CA ASP A 5 1.44 25.07 -9.98
C ASP A 5 2.70 24.34 -9.49
N ASN A 6 3.53 25.05 -8.71
CA ASN A 6 4.81 24.58 -8.16
C ASN A 6 4.66 24.07 -6.71
N GLY A 7 3.43 23.84 -6.24
CA GLY A 7 3.21 23.23 -4.93
C GLY A 7 3.67 21.77 -4.91
N PRO A 8 4.12 21.25 -3.76
CA PRO A 8 4.57 19.86 -3.66
C PRO A 8 3.47 18.91 -4.14
N LEU A 9 3.89 17.77 -4.70
CA LEU A 9 2.96 16.71 -5.09
C LEU A 9 2.33 16.09 -3.84
N PRO A 10 1.07 15.61 -3.94
CA PRO A 10 0.43 14.88 -2.86
C PRO A 10 1.29 13.70 -2.44
N ALA A 11 1.34 13.38 -1.14
CA ALA A 11 2.17 12.31 -0.61
C ALA A 11 1.52 11.63 0.61
N VAL A 12 2.09 10.49 1.03
CA VAL A 12 1.75 9.79 2.28
C VAL A 12 3.03 9.56 3.07
N GLU A 13 2.98 9.84 4.38
CA GLU A 13 4.08 9.58 5.31
C GLU A 13 3.72 8.51 6.33
N ALA A 14 4.77 7.91 6.91
CA ALA A 14 4.68 6.87 7.95
C ALA A 14 3.73 5.72 7.57
N LEU A 15 3.78 5.26 6.32
CA LEU A 15 2.97 4.12 5.85
C LEU A 15 3.43 2.81 6.51
N GLN A 16 2.53 2.19 7.26
CA GLN A 16 2.77 0.95 8.02
C GLN A 16 1.60 -0.01 7.87
N ILE A 17 1.84 -1.30 8.10
CA ILE A 17 0.79 -2.32 8.18
C ILE A 17 0.74 -2.84 9.61
N HIS A 18 -0.45 -2.80 10.20
CA HIS A 18 -0.76 -3.33 11.52
C HIS A 18 -1.52 -4.65 11.43
N GLY A 19 -1.42 -5.46 12.49
CA GLY A 19 -2.05 -6.77 12.57
C GLY A 19 -1.06 -7.92 12.34
N GLN A 20 -1.56 -9.14 12.55
CA GLN A 20 -0.77 -10.36 12.31
C GLN A 20 -0.97 -10.79 10.87
N ALA A 21 0.12 -10.85 10.11
CA ALA A 21 0.09 -11.26 8.72
C ALA A 21 0.10 -12.80 8.62
N VAL A 22 -0.97 -13.43 9.12
CA VAL A 22 -1.17 -14.88 9.17
C VAL A 22 -2.47 -15.21 8.44
N PRO A 23 -2.54 -16.27 7.62
CA PRO A 23 -3.75 -16.64 6.90
C PRO A 23 -4.99 -16.70 7.79
N GLY A 24 -6.07 -16.03 7.36
CA GLY A 24 -7.32 -15.92 8.09
C GLY A 24 -7.47 -14.65 8.93
N GLN A 25 -6.36 -13.97 9.26
CA GLN A 25 -6.38 -12.71 10.00
C GLN A 25 -6.53 -11.49 9.07
N GLU A 26 -7.09 -10.42 9.62
CA GLU A 26 -7.11 -9.12 8.96
C GLU A 26 -5.89 -8.28 9.37
N ILE A 27 -5.29 -7.64 8.38
CA ILE A 27 -4.25 -6.63 8.54
C ILE A 27 -4.76 -5.31 7.96
N GLN A 28 -4.23 -4.20 8.48
CA GLN A 28 -4.66 -2.85 8.09
C GLN A 28 -3.44 -1.97 7.80
N ALA A 29 -3.43 -1.36 6.62
CA ALA A 29 -2.47 -0.32 6.27
C ALA A 29 -2.92 1.05 6.79
N CYS A 30 -2.00 1.77 7.42
CA CYS A 30 -2.22 3.10 8.00
C CYS A 30 -1.10 4.04 7.58
N GLY A 31 -1.41 5.32 7.37
CA GLY A 31 -0.43 6.37 7.05
C GLY A 31 -1.08 7.75 7.10
N TYR A 32 -0.27 8.81 7.00
CA TYR A 32 -0.74 10.19 7.06
C TYR A 32 -0.65 10.85 5.69
N THR A 33 -1.76 11.39 5.20
CA THR A 33 -1.81 12.16 3.97
C THR A 33 -1.22 13.55 4.18
N ILE A 34 -0.28 13.95 3.34
CA ILE A 34 0.39 15.26 3.38
C ILE A 34 0.32 15.97 2.02
N ASN A 35 0.82 17.20 1.94
CA ASN A 35 0.91 17.97 0.68
C ASN A 35 -0.42 18.12 -0.09
N GLY A 36 -1.54 18.17 0.63
CA GLY A 36 -2.86 18.38 0.02
C GLY A 36 -3.43 17.13 -0.68
N THR A 37 -2.95 15.94 -0.37
CA THR A 37 -3.61 14.68 -0.75
C THR A 37 -5.07 14.68 -0.27
N THR A 38 -6.00 14.45 -1.19
CA THR A 38 -7.44 14.37 -0.91
C THR A 38 -8.02 12.97 -1.07
N SER A 39 -7.36 12.12 -1.84
CA SER A 39 -7.75 10.73 -2.04
C SER A 39 -6.52 9.87 -2.33
N CYS A 40 -6.66 8.56 -2.22
CA CYS A 40 -5.59 7.60 -2.46
C CYS A 40 -6.12 6.41 -3.26
N GLN A 41 -5.30 5.90 -4.19
CA GLN A 41 -5.51 4.58 -4.77
C GLN A 41 -4.69 3.57 -3.99
N PHE A 42 -5.31 2.42 -3.71
CA PHE A 42 -4.74 1.37 -2.89
C PHE A 42 -4.62 0.09 -3.69
N ALA A 43 -3.52 -0.64 -3.47
CA ALA A 43 -3.33 -1.96 -4.03
C ALA A 43 -2.56 -2.86 -3.06
N TRP A 44 -3.01 -4.11 -2.95
CA TRP A 44 -2.22 -5.18 -2.36
C TRP A 44 -1.53 -6.00 -3.44
N LEU A 45 -0.31 -6.44 -3.16
CA LEU A 45 0.52 -7.21 -4.09
C LEU A 45 1.26 -8.34 -3.37
N ARG A 46 1.39 -9.46 -4.09
CA ARG A 46 2.19 -10.63 -3.72
C ARG A 46 3.49 -10.60 -4.47
N ILE A 47 4.60 -10.71 -3.75
CA ILE A 47 5.93 -10.80 -4.34
C ILE A 47 6.45 -12.21 -4.07
N SER A 48 6.78 -12.92 -5.15
CA SER A 48 7.41 -14.24 -5.12
C SER A 48 8.84 -14.15 -4.59
N GLU A 49 9.41 -15.27 -4.16
CA GLU A 49 10.84 -15.35 -3.79
C GLU A 49 11.79 -14.91 -4.91
N ASP A 50 11.41 -15.14 -6.17
CA ASP A 50 12.14 -14.69 -7.36
C ASP A 50 11.98 -13.17 -7.64
N GLY A 51 11.21 -12.45 -6.81
CA GLY A 51 10.95 -11.01 -6.97
C GLY A 51 9.79 -10.66 -7.91
N SER A 52 9.16 -11.64 -8.55
CA SER A 52 8.00 -11.40 -9.41
C SER A 52 6.83 -10.82 -8.59
N THR A 53 6.28 -9.70 -9.05
CA THR A 53 5.18 -8.99 -8.36
C THR A 53 3.84 -9.29 -9.03
N ASN A 54 2.82 -9.62 -8.23
CA ASN A 54 1.46 -9.92 -8.68
C ASN A 54 0.46 -9.07 -7.90
N TYR A 55 -0.30 -8.21 -8.59
CA TYR A 55 -1.35 -7.42 -7.97
C TYR A 55 -2.56 -8.29 -7.63
N ILE A 56 -3.11 -8.10 -6.44
CA ILE A 56 -4.27 -8.85 -5.95
C ILE A 56 -5.53 -8.13 -6.41
N THR A 57 -6.17 -8.67 -7.43
CA THR A 57 -7.40 -8.11 -8.01
C THR A 57 -8.48 -7.92 -6.95
N GLY A 58 -9.04 -6.72 -6.87
CA GLY A 58 -10.13 -6.37 -5.93
C GLY A 58 -9.66 -5.96 -4.53
N ALA A 59 -8.38 -6.13 -4.18
CA ALA A 59 -7.82 -5.69 -2.92
C ALA A 59 -7.41 -4.21 -2.98
N ASN A 60 -8.41 -3.32 -3.04
CA ASN A 60 -8.26 -1.87 -3.18
C ASN A 60 -8.68 -1.09 -1.92
N GLN A 61 -8.64 -1.76 -0.77
CA GLN A 61 -8.94 -1.19 0.54
C GLN A 61 -7.70 -1.27 1.44
N PRO A 62 -7.57 -0.38 2.44
CA PRO A 62 -6.47 -0.44 3.40
C PRO A 62 -6.53 -1.67 4.30
N ASN A 63 -7.73 -2.26 4.48
CA ASN A 63 -7.93 -3.52 5.18
C ASN A 63 -7.78 -4.70 4.21
N TYR A 64 -7.08 -5.74 4.64
CA TYR A 64 -6.89 -6.95 3.85
C TYR A 64 -6.92 -8.19 4.73
N LYS A 65 -7.65 -9.21 4.29
CA LYS A 65 -7.66 -10.51 4.93
C LYS A 65 -6.58 -11.38 4.27
N VAL A 66 -5.57 -11.75 5.04
CA VAL A 66 -4.51 -12.65 4.58
C VAL A 66 -5.12 -14.00 4.21
N THR A 67 -4.76 -14.51 3.03
CA THR A 67 -5.27 -15.78 2.50
C THR A 67 -4.15 -16.83 2.42
N GLN A 68 -4.54 -18.08 2.17
CA GLN A 68 -3.58 -19.17 1.99
C GLN A 68 -2.69 -18.98 0.76
N ASP A 69 -3.13 -18.21 -0.25
CA ASP A 69 -2.33 -17.89 -1.43
C ASP A 69 -1.15 -16.93 -1.12
N ASP A 70 -1.20 -16.24 0.01
CA ASP A 70 -0.14 -15.32 0.42
C ASP A 70 1.05 -16.05 1.07
N VAL A 71 0.87 -17.32 1.48
CA VAL A 71 1.90 -18.12 2.15
C VAL A 71 3.10 -18.33 1.23
N ASN A 72 4.31 -18.22 1.78
CA ASN A 72 5.58 -18.22 1.04
C ASN A 72 5.69 -17.07 0.01
N ARG A 73 4.92 -16.00 0.18
CA ARG A 73 5.06 -14.74 -0.55
C ARG A 73 5.37 -13.62 0.41
N TYR A 74 6.00 -12.56 -0.09
CA TYR A 74 5.97 -11.28 0.59
C TYR A 74 4.66 -10.59 0.22
N LEU A 75 3.97 -10.05 1.22
CA LEU A 75 2.75 -9.28 1.02
C LEU A 75 3.08 -7.80 1.22
N ALA A 76 2.74 -6.97 0.24
CA ALA A 76 3.00 -5.54 0.26
C ALA A 76 1.74 -4.74 -0.08
N PHE A 77 1.73 -3.49 0.36
CA PHE A 77 0.68 -2.52 0.12
C PHE A 77 1.27 -1.27 -0.54
N GLU A 78 0.61 -0.80 -1.58
CA GLU A 78 0.96 0.41 -2.31
C GLU A 78 -0.13 1.47 -2.21
N VAL A 79 0.31 2.72 -2.10
CA VAL A 79 -0.55 3.90 -2.08
C VAL A 79 -0.10 4.88 -3.16
N VAL A 80 -1.05 5.31 -4.00
CA VAL A 80 -0.87 6.45 -4.92
C VAL A 80 -1.73 7.61 -4.41
N PRO A 81 -1.14 8.64 -3.80
CA PRO A 81 -1.87 9.79 -3.32
C PRO A 81 -2.26 10.73 -4.47
N ILE A 82 -3.45 11.32 -4.38
CA ILE A 82 -4.06 12.18 -5.39
C ILE A 82 -4.59 13.45 -4.72
N ASP A 83 -4.31 14.62 -5.28
CA ASP A 83 -4.84 15.90 -4.80
C ASP A 83 -6.17 16.28 -5.47
N SER A 84 -6.78 17.37 -5.00
CA SER A 84 -8.05 17.89 -5.54
C SER A 84 -7.99 18.28 -7.03
N ARG A 85 -6.80 18.39 -7.61
CA ARG A 85 -6.57 18.72 -9.02
C ARG A 85 -6.31 17.48 -9.88
N GLY A 86 -6.29 16.30 -9.28
CA GLY A 86 -6.00 15.04 -9.94
C GLY A 86 -4.51 14.77 -10.17
N ARG A 87 -3.60 15.55 -9.56
CA ARG A 87 -2.15 15.27 -9.63
C ARG A 87 -1.84 14.05 -8.79
N GLN A 88 -0.98 13.17 -9.30
CA GLN A 88 -0.54 11.97 -8.58
C GLN A 88 0.83 12.21 -7.96
N GLY A 89 0.98 11.73 -6.72
CA GLY A 89 2.25 11.67 -6.03
C GLY A 89 3.08 10.46 -6.39
N GLU A 90 4.21 10.32 -5.70
CA GLU A 90 5.02 9.10 -5.77
C GLU A 90 4.30 7.91 -5.12
N VAL A 91 4.43 6.73 -5.74
CA VAL A 91 3.98 5.47 -5.16
C VAL A 91 4.75 5.21 -3.87
N THR A 92 4.04 5.08 -2.76
CA THR A 92 4.63 4.65 -1.49
C THR A 92 4.28 3.19 -1.25
N ARG A 93 5.29 2.35 -0.96
CA ARG A 93 5.12 0.92 -0.69
C ARG A 93 5.55 0.58 0.73
N THR A 94 4.81 -0.30 1.39
CA THR A 94 5.22 -0.92 2.66
C THR A 94 4.96 -2.43 2.64
N PHE A 95 5.63 -3.18 3.51
CA PHE A 95 5.53 -4.63 3.58
C PHE A 95 4.85 -5.08 4.87
N ALA A 96 3.98 -6.08 4.75
CA ALA A 96 3.45 -6.79 5.91
C ALA A 96 4.55 -7.66 6.55
N ASN A 97 4.26 -8.20 7.74
CA ASN A 97 5.13 -9.13 8.45
C ASN A 97 6.59 -8.62 8.63
N ASN A 98 6.76 -7.31 8.82
CA ASN A 98 8.08 -6.67 8.93
C ASN A 98 9.01 -6.99 7.73
N GLY A 99 8.44 -7.15 6.54
CA GLY A 99 9.22 -7.48 5.34
C GLY A 99 9.63 -8.95 5.23
N LYS A 100 9.02 -9.84 6.01
CA LYS A 100 9.23 -11.30 5.90
C LYS A 100 8.13 -11.95 5.07
N MET A 101 8.41 -13.14 4.55
CA MET A 101 7.38 -13.95 3.90
C MET A 101 6.28 -14.34 4.89
N ILE A 102 5.06 -14.49 4.38
CA ILE A 102 3.93 -14.98 5.17
C ILE A 102 4.13 -16.47 5.49
N SER A 103 3.94 -16.82 6.75
CA SER A 103 4.02 -18.19 7.29
C SER A 103 2.66 -18.66 7.82
N ASN A 104 2.54 -19.96 8.06
CA ASN A 104 1.35 -20.60 8.64
C ASN A 104 1.35 -20.66 10.18
N ASP A 105 2.36 -20.08 10.83
CA ASP A 105 2.62 -20.20 12.28
C ASP A 105 1.86 -19.16 13.11
#